data_AF-A0A4Y2I6K5-F1
#
_entry.id   AF-A0A4Y2I6K5-F1
#
_cell.length_a   1.000
_cell.length_b   1.000
_cell.length_c   1.000
_cell.angle_alpha   90.00
_cell.angle_beta   90.00
_cell.angle_gamma   90.00
#
_symmetry.space_group_name_H-M   'P 1'
#
loop_
_entity.id
_entity.type
_entity.pdbx_description
1 polymer ?
#
loop_
_entity_poly.entity_id
_entity_poly.type
_entity_poly.pdbx_seq_one_letter_code
_entity_poly.pdbx_strand_id
1 'polypeptide(L)'
;MSLQNLSVIGCDGTNVIKGWKGGVISLLETYVERPLQWNICMLYANELPLRHLILEMDGCTKGPYSYSGAIGLLLKDCEKAPVVKFDQIDCTLRLLDLKDIKKLSTDQQYLYRIYIVIKDGS
;
A
#
# COMPACT_ATOMS: atom_id res chain seq x y z
N MET A 1 -28.75 3.72 -10.29
CA MET A 1 -28.21 4.70 -9.32
C MET A 1 -27.73 5.90 -10.13
N SER A 2 -28.27 7.11 -9.89
CA SER A 2 -27.86 8.30 -10.66
C SER A 2 -26.52 8.82 -10.14
N LEU A 3 -25.60 9.16 -11.05
CA LEU A 3 -24.32 9.82 -10.71
C LEU A 3 -24.52 11.13 -9.93
N GLN A 4 -25.67 11.79 -10.10
CA GLN A 4 -26.02 13.01 -9.36
C GLN A 4 -26.08 12.78 -7.85
N ASN A 5 -26.42 11.55 -7.39
CA ASN A 5 -26.55 11.23 -5.97
C ASN A 5 -25.27 10.64 -5.34
N LEU A 6 -24.16 10.55 -6.09
CA LEU A 6 -22.91 9.96 -5.60
C LEU A 6 -22.22 10.88 -4.57
N SER A 7 -22.30 10.61 -3.28
CA SER A 7 -21.68 11.48 -2.26
C SER A 7 -20.25 11.07 -1.87
N VAL A 8 -19.98 9.77 -1.84
CA VAL A 8 -18.72 9.19 -1.35
C VAL A 8 -18.14 8.27 -2.40
N ILE A 9 -16.82 8.36 -2.61
CA ILE A 9 -16.06 7.41 -3.42
C ILE A 9 -15.01 6.71 -2.58
N GLY A 10 -15.06 5.39 -2.58
CA GLY A 10 -14.07 4.53 -1.93
C GLY A 10 -13.10 3.97 -2.94
N CYS A 11 -11.80 4.22 -2.80
CA CYS A 11 -10.78 3.72 -3.72
C CYS A 11 -9.44 3.42 -3.02
N ASP A 12 -8.55 2.74 -3.75
CA ASP A 12 -7.16 2.61 -3.35
C ASP A 12 -6.42 3.96 -3.33
N GLY A 13 -5.24 3.97 -2.73
CA GLY A 13 -4.44 5.17 -2.56
C GLY A 13 -3.55 5.54 -3.75
N THR A 14 -3.69 4.88 -4.90
CA THR A 14 -2.71 4.99 -6.00
C THR A 14 -2.74 6.35 -6.70
N ASN A 15 -1.63 6.69 -7.36
CA ASN A 15 -1.51 7.95 -8.11
C ASN A 15 -2.47 8.02 -9.30
N VAL A 16 -2.86 6.88 -9.89
CA VAL A 16 -3.85 6.83 -10.99
C VAL A 16 -5.25 7.20 -10.49
N ILE A 17 -5.55 6.92 -9.21
CA ILE A 17 -6.83 7.24 -8.60
C ILE A 17 -6.84 8.68 -8.05
N LYS A 18 -5.82 9.07 -7.26
CA LYS A 18 -5.75 10.36 -6.55
C LYS A 18 -4.98 11.47 -7.29
N GLY A 19 -4.43 11.19 -8.47
CA GLY A 19 -3.62 12.16 -9.21
C GLY A 19 -4.39 13.44 -9.52
N TRP A 20 -3.81 14.59 -9.18
CA TRP A 20 -4.43 15.90 -9.44
C TRP A 20 -4.60 16.21 -10.94
N LYS A 21 -3.81 15.53 -11.79
CA LYS A 21 -3.92 15.55 -13.26
C LYS A 21 -4.31 14.18 -13.76
N GLY A 22 -5.51 14.08 -14.34
CA GLY A 22 -5.99 12.85 -14.98
C GLY A 22 -6.26 11.69 -14.01
N GLY A 23 -6.26 11.93 -12.69
CA GLY A 23 -6.67 10.93 -11.73
C GLY A 23 -8.17 10.67 -11.81
N VAL A 24 -8.57 9.41 -11.61
CA VAL A 24 -9.98 8.98 -11.76
C VAL A 24 -10.93 9.82 -10.91
N ILE A 25 -10.55 10.15 -9.67
CA ILE A 25 -11.40 10.96 -8.79
C ILE A 25 -11.54 12.39 -9.33
N SER A 26 -10.44 13.01 -9.78
CA SER A 26 -10.47 14.35 -10.34
C SER A 26 -11.32 14.43 -11.62
N LEU A 27 -11.23 13.42 -12.49
CA LEU A 27 -12.07 13.31 -13.68
C LEU A 27 -13.55 13.14 -13.32
N LEU A 28 -13.84 12.33 -12.30
CA LEU A 28 -15.20 12.09 -11.84
C LEU A 28 -15.81 13.34 -11.21
N GLU A 29 -15.08 14.04 -10.34
CA GLU A 29 -15.49 15.32 -9.74
C GLU A 29 -15.77 16.39 -10.81
N THR A 30 -14.95 16.41 -11.87
CA THR A 30 -15.18 17.29 -13.02
C THR A 30 -16.47 16.92 -13.75
N TYR A 31 -16.70 15.62 -13.99
CA TYR A 31 -17.90 15.13 -14.66
C TYR A 31 -19.19 15.37 -13.87
N VAL A 32 -19.15 15.26 -12.53
CA VAL A 32 -20.30 15.54 -11.67
C VAL A 32 -20.41 17.01 -11.26
N GLU A 33 -19.46 17.85 -11.69
CA GLU A 33 -19.36 19.28 -11.39
C GLU A 33 -19.39 19.62 -9.89
N ARG A 34 -18.85 18.74 -9.04
CA ARG A 34 -18.78 18.95 -7.59
C ARG A 34 -17.72 18.08 -6.91
N PRO A 35 -17.21 18.48 -5.74
CA PRO A 35 -16.35 17.62 -4.94
C PRO A 35 -17.09 16.39 -4.44
N LEU A 36 -16.35 15.29 -4.31
CA LEU A 36 -16.80 14.04 -3.70
C LEU A 36 -16.11 13.87 -2.34
N GLN A 37 -16.77 13.19 -1.39
CA GLN A 37 -16.08 12.76 -0.18
C GLN A 37 -15.20 11.55 -0.52
N TRP A 38 -13.91 11.64 -0.19
CA TRP A 38 -12.96 10.58 -0.49
C TRP A 38 -12.83 9.64 0.72
N ASN A 39 -13.10 8.35 0.52
CA ASN A 39 -12.83 7.30 1.50
C ASN A 39 -11.69 6.43 0.97
N ILE A 40 -10.46 6.89 1.18
CA ILE A 40 -9.28 6.30 0.53
C ILE A 40 -8.53 5.40 1.50
N CYS A 41 -7.99 4.31 0.98
CA CYS A 41 -7.12 3.43 1.75
C CYS A 41 -5.95 4.21 2.39
N MET A 42 -5.81 4.06 3.71
CA MET A 42 -4.77 4.69 4.53
C MET A 42 -3.37 4.10 4.31
N LEU A 43 -3.23 2.96 3.64
CA LEU A 43 -1.92 2.35 3.37
C LEU A 43 -0.96 3.32 2.65
N TYR A 44 -1.50 4.11 1.71
CA TYR A 44 -0.71 5.14 1.03
C TYR A 44 -0.10 6.17 1.98
N ALA A 45 -0.79 6.51 3.07
CA ALA A 45 -0.25 7.44 4.06
C ALA A 45 0.96 6.85 4.80
N ASN A 46 1.04 5.53 4.94
CA ASN A 46 2.19 4.85 5.55
C ASN A 46 3.41 4.81 4.61
N GLU A 47 3.19 4.83 3.29
CA GLU A 47 4.27 4.89 2.30
C GLU A 47 4.88 6.29 2.20
N LEU A 48 4.10 7.35 2.45
CA LEU A 48 4.56 8.74 2.28
C LEU A 48 5.83 9.08 3.07
N PRO A 49 5.97 8.73 4.37
CA PRO A 49 7.22 8.96 5.12
C PRO A 49 8.43 8.21 4.54
N LEU A 50 8.20 7.07 3.90
CA LEU A 50 9.24 6.20 3.34
C LEU A 50 9.44 6.40 1.84
N ARG A 51 8.71 7.34 1.21
CA ARG A 51 8.65 7.47 -0.25
C ARG A 51 10.02 7.63 -0.90
N HIS A 52 10.91 8.41 -0.31
CA HIS A 52 12.25 8.61 -0.85
C HIS A 52 13.09 7.34 -0.80
N LEU A 53 13.02 6.61 0.33
CA LEU A 53 13.69 5.34 0.50
C LEU A 53 13.17 4.28 -0.48
N ILE A 54 11.85 4.14 -0.57
CA ILE A 54 11.19 3.21 -1.50
C ILE A 54 11.57 3.55 -2.95
N LEU A 55 11.57 4.84 -3.32
CA LEU A 55 11.94 5.26 -4.67
C LEU A 55 13.40 4.89 -5.00
N GLU A 56 14.31 4.98 -4.05
CA GLU A 56 15.71 4.62 -4.24
C GLU A 56 15.89 3.09 -4.34
N MET A 57 15.16 2.33 -3.54
CA MET A 57 15.23 0.86 -3.49
C MET A 57 14.54 0.18 -4.68
N ASP A 58 13.30 0.57 -4.98
CA ASP A 58 12.43 -0.05 -5.98
C ASP A 58 12.50 0.64 -7.35
N GLY A 59 13.01 1.87 -7.38
CA GLY A 59 13.08 2.69 -8.58
C GLY A 59 11.71 3.22 -9.02
N CYS A 60 11.68 3.78 -10.22
CA CYS A 60 10.46 4.32 -10.80
C CYS A 60 9.60 3.18 -11.36
N THR A 61 8.43 2.93 -10.75
CA THR A 61 7.47 1.94 -11.23
C THR A 61 6.47 2.58 -12.20
N LYS A 62 6.33 2.02 -13.42
CA LYS A 62 5.27 2.39 -14.39
C LYS A 62 4.07 1.42 -14.39
N GLY A 63 4.05 0.46 -13.47
CA GLY A 63 3.14 -0.68 -13.44
C GLY A 63 3.70 -1.84 -12.58
N PRO A 64 2.90 -2.90 -12.36
CA PRO A 64 3.15 -3.92 -11.33
C PRO A 64 4.46 -4.72 -11.49
N TYR A 65 5.05 -4.75 -12.68
CA TYR A 65 6.25 -5.53 -12.99
C TYR A 65 7.39 -4.66 -13.56
N SER A 66 7.29 -3.34 -13.39
CA SER A 66 8.19 -2.37 -14.04
C SER A 66 9.12 -1.68 -13.05
N TYR A 67 9.65 -2.45 -12.13
CA TYR A 67 10.66 -2.00 -11.18
C TYR A 67 11.96 -1.65 -11.90
N SER A 68 12.66 -0.62 -11.43
CA SER A 68 13.96 -0.21 -11.98
C SER A 68 15.06 -0.07 -10.93
N GLY A 69 14.71 -0.13 -9.65
CA GLY A 69 15.65 -0.12 -8.54
C GLY A 69 16.24 -1.50 -8.28
N ALA A 70 17.36 -1.52 -7.54
CA ALA A 70 18.13 -2.72 -7.30
C ALA A 70 17.29 -3.83 -6.62
N ILE A 71 16.41 -3.46 -5.68
CA ILE A 71 15.57 -4.43 -4.95
C ILE A 71 14.38 -4.85 -5.80
N GLY A 72 13.68 -3.89 -6.41
CA GLY A 72 12.51 -4.23 -7.23
C GLY A 72 12.85 -5.15 -8.42
N LEU A 73 14.07 -5.08 -8.98
CA LEU A 73 14.54 -6.02 -9.99
C LEU A 73 14.70 -7.46 -9.46
N LEU A 74 15.11 -7.63 -8.20
CA LEU A 74 15.19 -8.93 -7.54
C LEU A 74 13.80 -9.52 -7.24
N LEU A 75 12.78 -8.67 -7.13
CA LEU A 75 11.41 -9.08 -6.81
C LEU A 75 10.61 -9.63 -8.01
N LYS A 76 11.13 -9.52 -9.24
CA LYS A 76 10.36 -9.82 -10.46
C LYS A 76 9.80 -11.24 -10.54
N ASP A 77 10.49 -12.20 -9.93
CA ASP A 77 10.12 -13.62 -9.89
C ASP A 77 10.14 -14.15 -8.44
N CYS A 78 9.95 -13.28 -7.44
CA CYS A 78 10.07 -13.67 -6.03
C CYS A 78 9.04 -14.70 -5.61
N GLU A 79 7.88 -14.75 -6.27
CA GLU A 79 6.83 -15.74 -6.03
C GLU A 79 7.24 -17.17 -6.41
N LYS A 80 8.27 -17.32 -7.26
CA LYS A 80 8.84 -18.60 -7.65
C LYS A 80 10.02 -19.01 -6.78
N ALA A 81 10.57 -18.07 -6.01
CA ALA A 81 11.69 -18.33 -5.14
C ALA A 81 11.24 -19.22 -3.97
N PRO A 82 12.06 -20.20 -3.53
CA PRO A 82 11.76 -20.97 -2.34
C PRO A 82 11.76 -20.05 -1.12
N VAL A 83 10.85 -20.29 -0.18
CA VAL A 83 10.89 -19.63 1.13
C VAL A 83 12.11 -20.13 1.88
N VAL A 84 13.02 -19.22 2.20
CA VAL A 84 14.24 -19.49 2.95
C VAL A 84 14.15 -18.86 4.33
N LYS A 85 14.75 -19.51 5.33
CA LYS A 85 14.99 -18.87 6.63
C LYS A 85 16.01 -17.76 6.45
N PHE A 86 15.87 -16.71 7.24
CA PHE A 86 16.76 -15.55 7.24
C PHE A 86 17.09 -15.15 8.67
N ASP A 87 18.18 -14.41 8.84
CA ASP A 87 18.59 -13.96 10.16
C ASP A 87 17.52 -13.03 10.77
N GLN A 88 17.19 -13.29 12.03
CA GLN A 88 16.23 -12.47 12.77
C GLN A 88 16.72 -11.02 12.80
N ILE A 89 15.83 -10.09 12.48
CA ILE A 89 16.10 -8.66 12.61
C ILE A 89 15.60 -8.21 13.98
N ASP A 90 16.49 -7.66 14.80
CA ASP A 90 16.12 -7.14 16.11
C ASP A 90 15.05 -6.05 15.97
N CYS A 91 13.94 -6.26 16.66
CA CYS A 91 12.72 -5.50 16.49
C CYS A 91 12.19 -5.06 17.86
N THR A 92 12.13 -3.75 18.09
CA THR A 92 11.71 -3.13 19.36
C THR A 92 10.18 -2.95 19.50
N LEU A 93 9.42 -3.25 18.45
CA LEU A 93 7.97 -3.18 18.46
C LEU A 93 7.36 -4.14 19.50
N ARG A 94 6.38 -3.64 20.27
CA ARG A 94 5.64 -4.46 21.24
C ARG A 94 4.67 -5.38 20.50
N LEU A 95 4.61 -6.64 20.94
CA LEU A 95 3.60 -7.58 20.45
C LEU A 95 2.21 -7.11 20.88
N LEU A 96 1.24 -7.25 19.97
CA LEU A 96 -0.14 -6.88 20.21
C LEU A 96 -0.89 -8.07 20.80
N ASP A 97 -1.83 -7.81 21.70
CA ASP A 97 -2.74 -8.83 22.19
C ASP A 97 -3.72 -9.27 21.09
N LEU A 98 -4.19 -10.52 21.15
CA LEU A 98 -5.19 -11.06 20.22
C LEU A 98 -6.45 -10.19 20.09
N LYS A 99 -6.81 -9.47 21.16
CA LYS A 99 -7.97 -8.56 21.16
C LYS A 99 -7.72 -7.32 20.30
N ASP A 100 -6.50 -6.84 20.24
CA ASP A 100 -6.14 -5.65 19.47
C ASP A 100 -5.81 -6.01 18.02
N ILE A 101 -5.21 -7.17 17.77
CA ILE A 101 -5.02 -7.70 16.41
C ILE A 101 -6.36 -7.82 15.68
N LYS A 102 -7.43 -8.26 16.37
CA LYS A 102 -8.78 -8.37 15.80
C LYS A 102 -9.42 -7.02 15.43
N LYS A 103 -8.93 -5.90 15.96
CA LYS A 103 -9.40 -4.55 15.62
C LYS A 103 -8.69 -3.96 14.40
N LEU A 104 -7.57 -4.55 13.99
CA LEU A 104 -6.81 -4.11 12.82
C LEU A 104 -7.58 -4.42 11.53
N SER A 105 -7.41 -3.57 10.52
CA SER A 105 -7.86 -3.87 9.17
C SER A 105 -7.14 -5.10 8.60
N THR A 106 -7.68 -5.70 7.54
CA THR A 106 -7.04 -6.84 6.86
C THR A 106 -5.60 -6.55 6.47
N ASP A 107 -5.34 -5.36 5.93
CA ASP A 107 -3.99 -4.96 5.51
C ASP A 107 -3.05 -4.76 6.70
N GLN A 108 -3.55 -4.18 7.79
CA GLN A 108 -2.76 -4.02 9.02
C GLN A 108 -2.44 -5.37 9.66
N GLN A 109 -3.38 -6.32 9.62
CA GLN A 109 -3.13 -7.70 10.08
C GLN A 109 -2.08 -8.38 9.20
N TYR A 110 -2.12 -8.18 7.89
CA TYR A 110 -1.12 -8.72 6.97
C TYR A 110 0.27 -8.15 7.24
N LEU A 111 0.40 -6.82 7.39
CA LEU A 111 1.65 -6.16 7.79
C LEU A 111 2.16 -6.66 9.15
N TYR A 112 1.26 -6.87 10.11
CA TYR A 112 1.63 -7.42 11.41
C TYR A 112 2.18 -8.85 11.29
N ARG A 113 1.62 -9.68 10.41
CA ARG A 113 2.16 -11.03 10.14
C ARG A 113 3.56 -10.97 9.52
N ILE A 114 3.79 -10.08 8.57
CA ILE A 114 5.12 -9.84 7.99
C ILE A 114 6.11 -9.44 9.08
N TYR A 115 5.71 -8.55 9.99
CA TYR A 115 6.54 -8.15 11.13
C TYR A 115 6.92 -9.33 12.04
N ILE A 116 5.98 -10.22 12.37
CA ILE A 116 6.26 -11.42 13.17
C ILE A 116 7.26 -12.34 12.46
N VAL A 117 7.05 -12.59 11.17
CA VAL A 117 7.97 -13.38 10.33
C VAL A 117 9.38 -12.79 10.34
N ILE A 118 9.52 -11.48 10.20
CA ILE A 118 10.81 -10.77 10.23
C ILE A 118 11.52 -10.92 11.58
N LYS A 119 10.76 -10.76 12.67
CA LYS A 119 11.26 -10.90 14.03
C LYS A 119 11.71 -12.32 14.33
N ASP A 120 10.97 -13.32 13.86
CA ASP A 120 11.22 -14.73 14.16
C ASP A 120 12.16 -15.40 13.14
N GLY A 121 12.46 -14.74 12.01
CA GLY A 121 13.42 -15.19 11.00
C GLY A 121 12.91 -16.39 10.17
N SER A 122 11.60 -16.45 9.93
CA SER A 122 10.92 -17.66 9.42
C SER A 122 9.82 -17.40 8.42
#